data_AF-A0A2E9XIG4-F1
#
_entry.id   AF-A0A2E9XIG4-F1
#
_cell.length_a   1.000
_cell.length_b   1.000
_cell.length_c   1.000
_cell.angle_alpha   90.00
_cell.angle_beta   90.00
_cell.angle_gamma   90.00
#
_symmetry.space_group_name_H-M   'P 1'
#
loop_
_entity.id
_entity.type
_entity.pdbx_description
1 polymer ?
#
loop_
_entity_poly.entity_id
_entity_poly.type
_entity_poly.pdbx_seq_one_letter_code
_entity_poly.pdbx_strand_id
1 'polypeptide(L)'
;MGLDVARERHGCDYDEIKGVARQLKSIRRDVQRLNHHPALLMWGIGNEINLRLRNPRVWDAVNEISEMIHLIDGDHPTTTELAGEDPETINIVSERCQALDSLASQAYEGISILSDCLRLSNYEGRYAVSEWGTKGHCLVAGTHWGRPIEQASSKKAAAIKYQYDNFIVTNKNQCVGTFVFLWRQKQERTPTWYGLFLENGRHTKMTQIIYFLWKGKLQEIPLPTGLSMVVLNENGINIAILDAGST
;
A
#
# COMPACT_ATOMS: atom_id res chain seq x y z
N MET A 1 -10.67 6.38 7.64
CA MET A 1 -11.46 5.18 8.02
C MET A 1 -11.82 4.44 6.75
N GLY A 2 -11.46 3.16 6.65
CA GLY A 2 -11.86 2.32 5.52
C GLY A 2 -13.31 1.87 5.66
N LEU A 3 -14.08 2.01 4.60
CA LEU A 3 -15.46 1.54 4.45
C LEU A 3 -15.42 0.26 3.63
N ASP A 4 -16.07 -0.80 4.12
CA ASP A 4 -16.10 -2.05 3.39
C ASP A 4 -17.12 -1.98 2.25
N VAL A 5 -16.60 -1.90 1.03
CA VAL A 5 -17.36 -1.95 -0.22
C VAL A 5 -17.21 -3.36 -0.80
N ALA A 6 -18.34 -3.97 -1.13
CA ALA A 6 -18.36 -5.32 -1.68
C ALA A 6 -17.61 -5.37 -3.01
N ARG A 7 -16.94 -6.49 -3.25
CA ARG A 7 -16.10 -6.67 -4.45
C ARG A 7 -16.74 -7.71 -5.35
N GLU A 8 -16.70 -7.47 -6.66
CA GLU A 8 -17.22 -8.43 -7.65
C GLU A 8 -16.54 -9.79 -7.52
N ARG A 9 -15.22 -9.81 -7.27
CA ARG A 9 -14.45 -11.05 -7.03
C ARG A 9 -14.92 -11.87 -5.82
N HIS A 10 -15.73 -11.30 -4.94
CA HIS A 10 -16.34 -11.99 -3.79
C HIS A 10 -17.84 -12.27 -4.01
N GLY A 11 -18.33 -12.14 -5.26
CA GLY A 11 -19.70 -12.47 -5.66
C GLY A 11 -20.70 -11.31 -5.65
N CYS A 12 -20.26 -10.06 -5.47
CA CYS A 12 -21.15 -8.90 -5.59
C CYS A 12 -21.55 -8.67 -7.04
N ASP A 13 -22.84 -8.51 -7.30
CA ASP A 13 -23.37 -8.09 -8.59
C ASP A 13 -23.82 -6.62 -8.52
N TYR A 14 -23.12 -5.75 -9.25
CA TYR A 14 -23.41 -4.32 -9.29
C TYR A 14 -24.56 -3.96 -10.23
N ASP A 15 -25.15 -4.93 -10.94
CA ASP A 15 -26.44 -4.78 -11.60
C ASP A 15 -27.62 -5.07 -10.65
N GLU A 16 -27.39 -5.70 -9.48
CA GLU A 16 -28.44 -5.92 -8.47
C GLU A 16 -28.72 -4.63 -7.66
N ILE A 17 -29.62 -3.79 -8.16
CA ILE A 17 -30.02 -2.50 -7.54
C ILE A 17 -30.32 -2.64 -6.03
N LYS A 18 -31.02 -3.71 -5.62
CA LYS A 18 -31.34 -3.94 -4.20
C LYS A 18 -30.09 -4.25 -3.37
N GLY A 19 -29.12 -4.96 -3.94
CA GLY A 19 -27.83 -5.25 -3.31
C GLY A 19 -27.03 -3.97 -3.06
N VAL A 20 -26.88 -3.15 -4.11
CA VAL A 20 -26.18 -1.86 -4.06
C VAL A 20 -26.84 -0.92 -3.03
N ALA A 21 -28.17 -0.80 -3.05
CA ALA A 21 -28.90 0.03 -2.09
C ALA A 21 -28.75 -0.44 -0.62
N ARG A 22 -28.69 -1.76 -0.38
CA ARG A 22 -28.43 -2.31 0.96
C ARG A 22 -27.02 -1.96 1.44
N GLN A 23 -26.02 -2.06 0.57
CA GLN A 23 -24.64 -1.66 0.88
C GLN A 23 -24.57 -0.18 1.25
N LEU A 24 -25.13 0.71 0.41
CA LEU A 24 -25.15 2.15 0.67
C LEU A 24 -25.80 2.48 2.02
N LYS A 25 -26.94 1.85 2.34
CA LYS A 25 -27.60 2.02 3.64
C LYS A 25 -26.75 1.53 4.80
N SER A 26 -25.96 0.47 4.60
CA SER A 26 -25.04 -0.01 5.64
C SER A 26 -23.92 0.98 5.89
N ILE A 27 -23.24 1.41 4.83
CA ILE A 27 -22.15 2.37 4.87
C ILE A 27 -22.60 3.70 5.48
N ARG A 28 -23.80 4.18 5.12
CA ARG A 28 -24.40 5.39 5.72
C ARG A 28 -24.43 5.34 7.25
N ARG A 29 -24.74 4.18 7.84
CA ARG A 29 -24.77 4.03 9.31
C ARG A 29 -23.37 4.14 9.92
N ASP A 30 -22.35 3.63 9.25
CA ASP A 30 -20.97 3.77 9.70
C ASP A 30 -20.47 5.21 9.60
N VAL A 31 -20.84 5.92 8.53
CA VAL A 31 -20.52 7.34 8.34
C VAL A 31 -21.18 8.19 9.43
N GLN A 32 -22.49 8.05 9.64
CA GLN A 32 -23.22 8.77 10.69
C GLN A 32 -22.68 8.53 12.10
N ARG A 33 -22.06 7.37 12.34
CA ARG A 33 -21.49 7.03 13.65
C ARG A 33 -20.16 7.74 13.92
N LEU A 34 -19.41 8.11 12.89
CA LEU A 34 -18.03 8.60 13.02
C LEU A 34 -17.77 9.97 12.37
N ASN A 35 -18.73 10.56 11.66
CA ASN A 35 -18.57 11.79 10.87
C ASN A 35 -18.01 13.00 11.64
N HIS A 36 -18.18 13.07 12.96
CA HIS A 36 -17.61 14.15 13.79
C HIS A 36 -16.46 13.69 14.70
N HIS A 37 -15.87 12.53 14.42
CA HIS A 37 -14.79 12.01 15.25
C HIS A 37 -13.48 12.78 14.99
N PRO A 38 -12.86 13.42 16.00
CA PRO A 38 -11.73 14.33 15.79
C PRO A 38 -10.43 13.66 15.29
N ALA A 39 -10.35 12.33 15.39
CA ALA A 39 -9.23 11.56 14.85
C ALA A 39 -9.46 11.04 13.42
N LEU A 40 -10.64 11.28 12.84
CA LEU A 40 -10.92 10.93 11.46
C LEU A 40 -10.21 11.95 10.55
N LEU A 41 -9.53 11.45 9.53
CA LEU A 41 -8.86 12.29 8.53
C LEU A 41 -9.57 12.26 7.19
N MET A 42 -10.01 11.08 6.77
CA MET A 42 -10.61 10.83 5.46
C MET A 42 -11.39 9.51 5.46
N TRP A 43 -12.31 9.35 4.52
CA TRP A 43 -13.05 8.13 4.24
C TRP A 43 -12.46 7.38 3.03
N GLY A 44 -11.98 6.16 3.25
CA GLY A 44 -11.54 5.27 2.17
C GLY A 44 -12.70 4.36 1.74
N ILE A 45 -13.28 4.60 0.57
CA ILE A 45 -14.43 3.90 0.03
C ILE A 45 -13.95 2.63 -0.67
N GLY A 46 -13.88 1.55 0.11
CA GLY A 46 -13.40 0.26 -0.36
C GLY A 46 -11.89 0.18 -0.58
N ASN A 47 -11.42 -1.04 -0.87
CA ASN A 47 -10.01 -1.36 -1.02
C ASN A 47 -9.80 -2.36 -2.16
N GLU A 48 -8.99 -1.94 -3.14
CA GLU A 48 -8.59 -2.72 -4.32
C GLU A 48 -9.80 -3.27 -5.08
N ILE A 49 -10.81 -2.42 -5.29
CA ILE A 49 -12.06 -2.84 -5.93
C ILE A 49 -11.81 -3.22 -7.41
N ASN A 50 -10.83 -2.56 -8.04
CA ASN A 50 -10.41 -2.80 -9.43
C ASN A 50 -9.80 -4.20 -9.67
N LEU A 51 -9.36 -4.91 -8.63
CA LEU A 51 -8.78 -6.26 -8.81
C LEU A 51 -9.82 -7.25 -9.36
N ARG A 52 -9.56 -7.72 -10.58
CA ARG A 52 -10.40 -8.67 -11.35
C ARG A 52 -11.83 -8.15 -11.57
N LEU A 53 -11.98 -6.83 -11.64
CA LEU A 53 -13.25 -6.17 -11.91
C LEU A 53 -13.65 -6.35 -13.38
N ARG A 54 -14.94 -6.55 -13.64
CA ARG A 54 -15.54 -6.56 -14.98
C ARG A 54 -16.70 -5.60 -15.09
N ASN A 55 -17.47 -5.41 -14.01
CA ASN A 55 -18.62 -4.51 -14.03
C ASN A 55 -18.22 -3.07 -13.61
N PRO A 56 -18.18 -2.09 -14.53
CA PRO A 56 -17.77 -0.73 -14.22
C PRO A 56 -18.77 0.03 -13.33
N ARG A 57 -20.01 -0.47 -13.15
CA ARG A 57 -21.03 0.15 -12.27
C ARG A 57 -20.62 0.19 -10.81
N VAL A 58 -19.62 -0.58 -10.40
CA VAL A 58 -19.05 -0.44 -9.07
C VAL A 58 -18.58 0.99 -8.79
N TRP A 59 -18.05 1.68 -9.82
CA TRP A 59 -17.56 3.04 -9.67
C TRP A 59 -18.73 4.03 -9.52
N ASP A 60 -19.87 3.75 -10.13
CA ASP A 60 -21.09 4.55 -9.90
C ASP A 60 -21.54 4.41 -8.44
N ALA A 61 -21.46 3.19 -7.87
CA ALA A 61 -21.76 2.96 -6.46
C ALA A 61 -20.74 3.61 -5.52
N VAL A 62 -19.44 3.62 -5.87
CA VAL A 62 -18.40 4.35 -5.13
C VAL A 62 -18.68 5.86 -5.15
N ASN A 63 -19.07 6.41 -6.30
CA ASN A 63 -19.46 7.81 -6.42
C ASN A 63 -20.67 8.15 -5.55
N GLU A 64 -21.72 7.33 -5.60
CA GLU A 64 -22.93 7.53 -4.78
C GLU A 64 -22.64 7.48 -3.27
N ILE A 65 -21.70 6.61 -2.85
CA ILE A 65 -21.21 6.59 -1.46
C ILE A 65 -20.49 7.91 -1.13
N SER A 66 -19.66 8.42 -2.05
CA SER A 66 -18.93 9.68 -1.87
C SER A 66 -19.88 10.87 -1.71
N GLU A 67 -20.85 11.01 -2.62
CA GLU A 67 -21.90 12.04 -2.54
C GLU A 67 -22.67 11.95 -1.22
N MET A 68 -23.02 10.72 -0.81
CA MET A 68 -23.71 10.49 0.45
C MET A 68 -22.87 10.92 1.66
N ILE A 69 -21.55 10.66 1.64
CA ILE A 69 -20.64 11.08 2.70
C ILE A 69 -20.61 12.60 2.76
N HIS A 70 -20.41 13.31 1.66
CA HIS A 70 -20.36 14.79 1.67
C HIS A 70 -21.64 15.45 2.20
N LEU A 71 -22.80 14.79 2.04
CA LEU A 71 -24.07 15.25 2.62
C LEU A 71 -24.17 15.06 4.14
N ILE A 72 -23.47 14.07 4.71
CA ILE A 72 -23.53 13.71 6.14
C ILE A 72 -22.32 14.25 6.92
N ASP A 73 -21.19 14.32 6.25
CA ASP A 73 -19.87 14.64 6.74
C ASP A 73 -19.18 15.54 5.73
N GLY A 74 -19.38 16.85 5.88
CA GLY A 74 -18.73 17.86 5.04
C GLY A 74 -17.29 18.18 5.49
N ASP A 75 -16.84 17.63 6.62
CA ASP A 75 -15.54 17.97 7.22
C ASP A 75 -14.41 17.05 6.72
N HIS A 76 -14.73 15.82 6.32
CA HIS A 76 -13.74 14.81 5.95
C HIS A 76 -13.79 14.44 4.46
N PRO A 77 -12.64 14.48 3.75
CA PRO A 77 -12.58 14.08 2.36
C PRO A 77 -12.76 12.58 2.16
N THR A 78 -13.08 12.21 0.92
CA THR A 78 -13.30 10.86 0.44
C THR A 78 -12.20 10.43 -0.53
N THR A 79 -11.92 9.13 -0.56
CA THR A 79 -11.00 8.51 -1.50
C THR A 79 -11.41 7.08 -1.80
N THR A 80 -10.85 6.46 -2.84
CA THR A 80 -10.93 5.02 -3.08
C THR A 80 -9.54 4.46 -3.32
N GLU A 81 -9.27 3.26 -2.80
CA GLU A 81 -7.95 2.64 -2.93
C GLU A 81 -7.90 1.69 -4.15
N LEU A 82 -6.99 1.97 -5.08
CA LEU A 82 -6.72 1.19 -6.26
C LEU A 82 -5.53 0.25 -6.03
N ALA A 83 -5.65 -0.99 -6.53
CA ALA A 83 -4.51 -1.88 -6.65
C ALA A 83 -3.67 -1.52 -7.89
N GLY A 84 -2.41 -1.16 -7.68
CA GLY A 84 -1.45 -0.88 -8.74
C GLY A 84 -1.70 0.42 -9.51
N GLU A 85 -0.94 0.57 -10.59
CA GLU A 85 -0.82 1.80 -11.37
C GLU A 85 -1.21 1.54 -12.84
N ASP A 86 -2.49 1.75 -13.17
CA ASP A 86 -3.01 1.54 -14.52
C ASP A 86 -3.78 2.78 -15.02
N PRO A 87 -3.30 3.47 -16.08
CA PRO A 87 -3.95 4.67 -16.60
C PRO A 87 -5.40 4.45 -17.04
N GLU A 88 -5.72 3.27 -17.59
CA GLU A 88 -7.09 2.97 -18.05
C GLU A 88 -8.05 2.87 -16.87
N THR A 89 -7.66 2.13 -15.81
CA THR A 89 -8.40 2.09 -14.55
C THR A 89 -8.55 3.50 -13.97
N ILE A 90 -7.48 4.29 -13.91
CA ILE A 90 -7.54 5.67 -13.39
C ILE A 90 -8.53 6.52 -14.19
N ASN A 91 -8.56 6.40 -15.52
CA ASN A 91 -9.51 7.11 -16.37
C ASN A 91 -10.96 6.74 -16.03
N ILE A 92 -11.26 5.45 -15.95
CA ILE A 92 -12.61 4.95 -15.65
C ILE A 92 -13.08 5.46 -14.28
N VAL A 93 -12.22 5.40 -13.26
CA VAL A 93 -12.55 5.89 -11.92
C VAL A 93 -12.77 7.39 -11.94
N SER A 94 -11.89 8.15 -12.59
CA SER A 94 -11.98 9.62 -12.66
C SER A 94 -13.25 10.10 -13.37
N GLU A 95 -13.68 9.40 -14.41
CA GLU A 95 -14.91 9.73 -15.15
C GLU A 95 -16.17 9.44 -14.35
N ARG A 96 -16.18 8.31 -13.61
CA ARG A 96 -17.36 7.81 -12.90
C ARG A 96 -17.48 8.29 -11.46
N CYS A 97 -16.36 8.61 -10.82
CA CYS A 97 -16.28 8.97 -9.40
C CYS A 97 -15.94 10.46 -9.19
N GLN A 98 -16.72 11.34 -9.82
CA GLN A 98 -16.48 12.79 -9.77
C GLN A 98 -16.66 13.41 -8.39
N ALA A 99 -17.38 12.73 -7.50
CA ALA A 99 -17.54 13.14 -6.11
C ALA A 99 -16.38 12.71 -5.19
N LEU A 100 -15.35 12.01 -5.68
CA LEU A 100 -14.16 11.73 -4.86
C LEU A 100 -13.26 12.96 -4.76
N ASP A 101 -12.78 13.26 -3.55
CA ASP A 101 -11.84 14.37 -3.33
C ASP A 101 -10.40 14.01 -3.74
N SER A 102 -10.06 12.72 -3.68
CA SER A 102 -8.73 12.22 -4.01
C SER A 102 -8.73 10.74 -4.42
N LEU A 103 -7.70 10.29 -5.11
CA LEU A 103 -7.44 8.86 -5.33
C LEU A 103 -6.40 8.32 -4.35
N ALA A 104 -6.45 7.03 -4.07
CA ALA A 104 -5.40 6.33 -3.33
C ALA A 104 -4.89 5.15 -4.15
N SER A 105 -3.58 4.92 -4.15
CA SER A 105 -2.97 3.81 -4.87
C SER A 105 -2.04 3.01 -3.96
N GLN A 106 -2.16 1.68 -4.04
CA GLN A 106 -1.25 0.73 -3.42
C GLN A 106 -0.12 0.41 -4.40
N ALA A 107 1.07 0.91 -4.10
CA ALA A 107 2.21 0.99 -5.01
C ALA A 107 3.41 0.16 -4.52
N TYR A 108 3.23 -1.16 -4.44
CA TYR A 108 4.27 -2.09 -4.00
C TYR A 108 5.44 -2.24 -4.99
N GLU A 109 5.11 -2.26 -6.29
CA GLU A 109 6.07 -2.51 -7.36
C GLU A 109 6.16 -1.32 -8.33
N GLY A 110 5.09 -0.54 -8.49
CA GLY A 110 5.00 0.53 -9.47
C GLY A 110 5.07 1.94 -8.91
N ILE A 111 5.55 2.16 -7.69
CA ILE A 111 5.70 3.53 -7.15
C ILE A 111 6.54 4.43 -8.06
N SER A 112 7.50 3.85 -8.78
CA SER A 112 8.34 4.59 -9.74
C SER A 112 7.60 5.02 -11.01
N ILE A 113 6.51 4.33 -11.36
CA ILE A 113 5.70 4.62 -12.56
C ILE A 113 4.38 5.31 -12.24
N LEU A 114 3.95 5.37 -10.97
CA LEU A 114 2.68 5.96 -10.56
C LEU A 114 2.48 7.38 -11.11
N SER A 115 3.50 8.24 -11.03
CA SER A 115 3.42 9.60 -11.56
C SER A 115 3.25 9.64 -13.08
N ASP A 116 3.86 8.70 -13.80
CA ASP A 116 3.71 8.60 -15.25
C ASP A 116 2.31 8.08 -15.60
N CYS A 117 1.79 7.11 -14.85
CA CYS A 117 0.44 6.59 -15.04
C CYS A 117 -0.63 7.67 -14.82
N LEU A 118 -0.47 8.50 -13.79
CA LEU A 118 -1.35 9.65 -13.53
C LEU A 118 -1.29 10.66 -14.69
N ARG A 119 -0.10 10.99 -15.19
CA ARG A 119 0.07 11.90 -16.34
C ARG A 119 -0.52 11.36 -17.65
N LEU A 120 -0.55 10.05 -17.83
CA LEU A 120 -1.16 9.37 -18.98
C LEU A 120 -2.68 9.20 -18.83
N SER A 121 -3.22 9.45 -17.64
CA SER A 121 -4.65 9.45 -17.36
C SER A 121 -5.24 10.86 -17.49
N ASN A 122 -6.56 10.97 -17.38
CA ASN A 122 -7.33 12.20 -17.30
C ASN A 122 -7.43 12.75 -15.85
N TYR A 123 -6.74 12.12 -14.89
CA TYR A 123 -6.81 12.52 -13.49
C TYR A 123 -5.83 13.64 -13.14
N GLU A 124 -6.36 14.82 -12.81
CA GLU A 124 -5.56 15.98 -12.40
C GLU A 124 -5.55 16.22 -10.88
N GLY A 125 -6.36 15.45 -10.14
CA GLY A 125 -6.60 15.65 -8.71
C GLY A 125 -5.46 15.25 -7.79
N ARG A 126 -5.73 15.33 -6.48
CA ARG A 126 -4.79 14.93 -5.42
C ARG A 126 -4.81 13.42 -5.22
N TYR A 127 -3.68 12.82 -4.85
CA TYR A 127 -3.64 11.40 -4.53
C TYR A 127 -2.83 11.09 -3.27
N ALA A 128 -3.10 9.94 -2.67
CA ALA A 128 -2.28 9.36 -1.62
C ALA A 128 -1.67 8.03 -2.10
N VAL A 129 -0.49 7.69 -1.56
CA VAL A 129 0.05 6.32 -1.69
C VAL A 129 -0.40 5.53 -0.46
N SER A 130 -1.49 4.78 -0.58
CA SER A 130 -2.11 4.09 0.55
C SER A 130 -1.32 2.88 1.04
N GLU A 131 -0.49 2.28 0.19
CA GLU A 131 0.45 1.24 0.62
C GLU A 131 1.73 1.28 -0.23
N TRP A 132 2.90 1.21 0.40
CA TRP A 132 4.21 1.11 -0.23
C TRP A 132 5.23 0.57 0.76
N GLY A 133 6.37 0.05 0.30
CA GLY A 133 7.38 -0.44 1.24
C GLY A 133 8.56 -1.16 0.61
N THR A 134 8.93 -2.29 1.20
CA THR A 134 10.07 -3.08 0.72
C THR A 134 9.73 -3.84 -0.54
N LYS A 135 10.75 -4.13 -1.35
CA LYS A 135 10.61 -4.89 -2.59
C LYS A 135 9.91 -6.24 -2.38
N GLY A 136 8.96 -6.55 -3.27
CA GLY A 136 8.22 -7.81 -3.29
C GLY A 136 9.12 -9.05 -3.45
N HIS A 137 8.72 -10.17 -2.85
CA HIS A 137 9.46 -11.43 -2.97
C HIS A 137 9.51 -12.00 -4.38
N CYS A 138 8.55 -11.62 -5.23
CA CYS A 138 8.52 -11.98 -6.65
C CYS A 138 9.60 -11.25 -7.47
N LEU A 139 10.16 -10.16 -6.96
CA LEU A 139 11.07 -9.29 -7.71
C LEU A 139 12.54 -9.43 -7.28
N VAL A 140 12.88 -10.37 -6.40
CA VAL A 140 14.26 -10.61 -5.97
C VAL A 140 14.84 -11.84 -6.65
N ALA A 141 16.17 -11.92 -6.69
CA ALA A 141 16.86 -13.12 -7.17
C ALA A 141 16.43 -14.35 -6.36
N GLY A 142 16.30 -15.49 -7.03
CA GLY A 142 16.02 -16.78 -6.41
C GLY A 142 17.26 -17.66 -6.33
N THR A 143 17.26 -18.61 -5.40
CA THR A 143 18.15 -19.76 -5.42
C THR A 143 17.82 -20.66 -6.62
N HIS A 144 18.73 -21.58 -6.98
CA HIS A 144 18.50 -22.53 -8.07
C HIS A 144 17.32 -23.51 -7.80
N TRP A 145 16.83 -23.58 -6.55
CA TRP A 145 15.66 -24.35 -6.15
C TRP A 145 14.42 -23.48 -5.88
N GLY A 146 14.39 -22.25 -6.42
CA GLY A 146 13.19 -21.40 -6.45
C GLY A 146 12.84 -20.69 -5.14
N ARG A 147 13.82 -20.46 -4.24
CA ARG A 147 13.59 -19.66 -3.02
C ARG A 147 14.09 -18.22 -3.21
N PRO A 148 13.26 -17.19 -2.98
CA PRO A 148 13.66 -15.81 -3.15
C PRO A 148 14.65 -15.41 -2.05
N ILE A 149 15.71 -14.71 -2.43
CA ILE A 149 16.78 -14.28 -1.53
C ILE A 149 16.38 -12.96 -0.91
N GLU A 150 16.07 -13.00 0.37
CA GLU A 150 15.64 -11.82 1.12
C GLU A 150 16.80 -10.83 1.30
N GLN A 151 16.49 -9.55 1.12
CA GLN A 151 17.47 -8.47 1.32
C GLN A 151 17.76 -8.24 2.80
N ALA A 152 19.02 -7.97 3.13
CA ALA A 152 19.39 -7.48 4.46
C ALA A 152 18.68 -6.15 4.80
N SER A 153 18.49 -5.87 6.09
CA SER A 153 17.78 -4.69 6.59
C SER A 153 18.34 -3.37 6.04
N SER A 154 19.66 -3.27 5.83
CA SER A 154 20.29 -2.08 5.23
C SER A 154 19.89 -1.85 3.78
N LYS A 155 19.76 -2.92 2.98
CA LYS A 155 19.33 -2.82 1.58
C LYS A 155 17.85 -2.43 1.48
N LYS A 156 17.00 -3.03 2.33
CA LYS A 156 15.58 -2.66 2.43
C LYS A 156 15.40 -1.20 2.84
N ALA A 157 16.15 -0.75 3.85
CA ALA A 157 16.11 0.62 4.32
C ALA A 157 16.57 1.63 3.26
N ALA A 158 17.63 1.30 2.51
CA ALA A 158 18.08 2.11 1.37
C ALA A 158 17.02 2.19 0.25
N ALA A 159 16.35 1.07 -0.06
CA ALA A 159 15.28 1.04 -1.05
C ALA A 159 14.07 1.90 -0.63
N ILE A 160 13.66 1.83 0.64
CA ILE A 160 12.61 2.71 1.19
C ILE A 160 13.00 4.18 1.06
N LYS A 161 14.23 4.54 1.46
CA LYS A 161 14.72 5.92 1.34
C LYS A 161 14.68 6.39 -0.11
N TYR A 162 15.19 5.57 -1.03
CA TYR A 162 15.20 5.87 -2.45
C TYR A 162 13.79 6.12 -3.00
N GLN A 163 12.84 5.21 -2.70
CA GLN A 163 11.45 5.36 -3.15
C GLN A 163 10.83 6.65 -2.62
N TYR A 164 11.02 6.94 -1.33
CA TYR A 164 10.47 8.14 -0.70
C TYR A 164 11.03 9.42 -1.32
N ASP A 165 12.35 9.50 -1.46
CA ASP A 165 13.04 10.69 -1.96
C ASP A 165 12.76 10.97 -3.45
N ASN A 166 12.55 9.93 -4.25
CA ASN A 166 12.45 10.08 -5.71
C ASN A 166 11.02 10.06 -6.25
N PHE A 167 10.07 9.42 -5.55
CA PHE A 167 8.72 9.21 -6.07
C PHE A 167 7.61 9.73 -5.15
N ILE A 168 7.87 9.88 -3.85
CA ILE A 168 6.87 10.41 -2.92
C ILE A 168 7.04 11.93 -2.75
N VAL A 169 8.20 12.37 -2.26
CA VAL A 169 8.41 13.79 -1.92
C VAL A 169 8.69 14.68 -3.14
N THR A 170 8.94 14.11 -4.30
CA THR A 170 9.07 14.86 -5.56
C THR A 170 7.71 15.29 -6.09
N ASN A 171 6.63 14.60 -5.72
CA ASN A 171 5.28 14.81 -6.23
C ASN A 171 4.37 15.63 -5.29
N LYS A 172 4.94 16.50 -4.43
CA LYS A 172 4.20 17.24 -3.37
C LYS A 172 3.01 18.09 -3.85
N ASN A 173 2.97 18.43 -5.13
CA ASN A 173 1.86 19.21 -5.70
C ASN A 173 0.57 18.38 -5.87
N GLN A 174 0.67 17.05 -6.01
CA GLN A 174 -0.47 16.16 -6.14
C GLN A 174 -0.53 15.11 -5.04
N CYS A 175 0.61 14.55 -4.63
CA CYS A 175 0.72 13.58 -3.56
C CYS A 175 0.52 14.25 -2.18
N VAL A 176 -0.57 13.91 -1.48
CA VAL A 176 -0.93 14.51 -0.18
C VAL A 176 -0.42 13.74 1.03
N GLY A 177 0.09 12.52 0.83
CA GLY A 177 0.62 11.70 1.92
C GLY A 177 0.77 10.24 1.53
N THR A 178 1.40 9.46 2.42
CA THR A 178 1.63 8.04 2.22
C THR A 178 1.51 7.23 3.51
N PHE A 179 1.20 5.95 3.37
CA PHE A 179 1.12 5.00 4.47
C PHE A 179 2.05 3.82 4.19
N VAL A 180 3.08 3.65 5.03
CA VAL A 180 4.13 2.64 4.81
C VAL A 180 3.68 1.27 5.31
N PHE A 181 3.96 0.25 4.50
CA PHE A 181 3.71 -1.15 4.77
C PHE A 181 5.03 -1.93 4.96
N LEU A 182 5.16 -2.85 5.92
CA LEU A 182 4.20 -3.21 6.97
C LEU A 182 4.66 -2.62 8.30
N TRP A 183 3.90 -1.69 8.90
CA TRP A 183 4.21 -1.08 10.22
C TRP A 183 3.99 -2.04 11.41
N ARG A 184 4.30 -3.32 11.26
CA ARG A 184 4.24 -4.38 12.29
C ARG A 184 5.18 -5.51 11.86
N GLN A 185 4.95 -6.70 12.40
CA GLN A 185 5.46 -7.96 11.90
C GLN A 185 4.28 -8.83 11.44
N LYS A 186 4.45 -9.57 10.34
CA LYS A 186 3.52 -10.58 9.83
C LYS A 186 4.34 -11.63 9.07
N GLN A 187 3.97 -12.90 9.20
CA GLN A 187 4.51 -13.96 8.35
C GLN A 187 4.05 -13.76 6.90
N GLU A 188 4.99 -13.41 6.02
CA GLU A 188 4.72 -13.18 4.59
C GLU A 188 6.00 -13.55 3.81
N ARG A 189 6.02 -14.76 3.23
CA ARG A 189 7.21 -15.48 2.74
C ARG A 189 8.25 -15.82 3.82
N THR A 190 8.68 -14.86 4.64
CA THR A 190 9.52 -15.04 5.83
C THR A 190 9.00 -14.14 6.96
N PRO A 191 9.44 -14.35 8.23
CA PRO A 191 9.03 -13.48 9.34
C PRO A 191 9.50 -12.03 9.22
N THR A 192 10.45 -11.74 8.32
CA THR A 192 11.14 -10.45 8.22
C THR A 192 10.94 -9.73 6.89
N TRP A 193 10.17 -10.31 5.95
CA TRP A 193 10.14 -9.82 4.57
C TRP A 193 9.74 -8.35 4.46
N TYR A 194 8.52 -8.02 4.91
CA TYR A 194 7.95 -6.67 4.80
C TYR A 194 7.84 -5.93 6.14
N GLY A 195 7.97 -6.65 7.26
CA GLY A 195 7.78 -6.09 8.59
C GLY A 195 8.83 -5.05 8.94
N LEU A 196 8.39 -3.85 9.35
CA LEU A 196 9.26 -2.82 9.90
C LEU A 196 9.70 -3.18 11.33
N PHE A 197 8.96 -4.05 12.02
CA PHE A 197 9.30 -4.56 13.34
C PHE A 197 9.59 -6.06 13.28
N LEU A 198 10.43 -6.52 14.20
CA LEU A 198 10.62 -7.93 14.46
C LEU A 198 9.51 -8.46 15.35
N GLU A 199 9.38 -9.79 15.44
CA GLU A 199 8.34 -10.47 16.24
C GLU A 199 8.39 -10.08 17.72
N ASN A 200 9.59 -9.82 18.25
CA ASN A 200 9.80 -9.34 19.62
C ASN A 200 9.57 -7.82 19.79
N GLY A 201 9.02 -7.13 18.80
CA GLY A 201 8.73 -5.70 18.84
C GLY A 201 9.95 -4.79 18.63
N ARG A 202 11.16 -5.33 18.42
CA ARG A 202 12.34 -4.51 18.11
C ARG A 202 12.21 -3.90 16.72
N HIS A 203 12.57 -2.62 16.62
CA HIS A 203 12.55 -1.89 15.35
C HIS A 203 13.71 -2.29 14.45
N THR A 204 13.52 -2.16 13.14
CA THR A 204 14.54 -2.48 12.13
C THR A 204 15.19 -1.22 11.57
N LYS A 205 16.18 -1.39 10.67
CA LYS A 205 16.79 -0.27 9.96
C LYS A 205 15.77 0.48 9.10
N MET A 206 14.76 -0.21 8.56
CA MET A 206 13.66 0.43 7.83
C MET A 206 12.90 1.42 8.72
N THR A 207 12.58 1.05 9.96
CA THR A 207 11.91 1.95 10.92
C THR A 207 12.75 3.18 11.22
N GLN A 208 14.07 3.03 11.41
CA GLN A 208 14.96 4.18 11.64
C GLN A 208 14.99 5.14 10.44
N ILE A 209 14.95 4.59 9.22
CA ILE A 209 14.88 5.40 8.00
C ILE A 209 13.54 6.11 7.88
N ILE A 210 12.40 5.44 8.09
CA ILE A 210 11.09 6.10 8.07
C ILE A 210 11.02 7.20 9.13
N TYR A 211 11.52 6.95 10.34
CA TYR A 211 11.61 7.96 11.40
C TYR A 211 12.43 9.19 10.94
N PHE A 212 13.60 8.96 10.32
CA PHE A 212 14.43 10.03 9.78
C PHE A 212 13.70 10.82 8.69
N LEU A 213 13.05 10.14 7.75
CA LEU A 213 12.31 10.77 6.65
C LEU A 213 11.16 11.65 7.15
N TRP A 214 10.46 11.22 8.20
CA TRP A 214 9.31 11.96 8.74
C TRP A 214 9.68 13.05 9.74
N LYS A 215 10.76 12.89 10.51
CA LYS A 215 11.15 13.84 11.57
C LYS A 215 12.35 14.70 11.22
N GLY A 216 13.07 14.38 10.15
CA GLY A 216 14.36 15.02 9.82
C GLY A 216 15.46 14.73 10.85
N LYS A 217 15.27 13.73 11.73
CA LYS A 217 16.17 13.41 12.84
C LYS A 217 16.73 12.01 12.71
N LEU A 218 18.05 11.90 12.80
CA LEU A 218 18.71 10.61 12.93
C LEU A 218 18.46 10.03 14.33
N GLN A 219 18.43 8.71 14.42
CA GLN A 219 18.35 8.00 15.69
C GLN A 219 19.69 8.12 16.43
N GLU A 220 19.65 8.33 17.74
CA GLU A 220 20.84 8.44 18.59
C GLU A 220 21.68 7.15 18.55
N ILE A 221 21.01 6.00 18.49
CA ILE A 221 21.64 4.68 18.42
C ILE A 221 21.36 4.08 17.04
N PRO A 222 22.28 4.20 16.06
CA PRO A 222 22.09 3.60 14.75
C PRO A 222 22.19 2.07 14.83
N LEU A 223 21.32 1.37 14.11
CA LEU A 223 21.42 -0.09 13.96
C LEU A 223 22.60 -0.48 13.03
N PRO A 224 23.23 -1.66 13.25
CA PRO A 224 24.32 -2.16 12.43
C PRO A 224 24.00 -2.16 10.93
N THR A 225 25.00 -1.84 10.11
CA THR A 225 24.89 -1.77 8.65
C THR A 225 25.85 -2.72 7.96
N GLY A 226 25.56 -3.10 6.72
CA GLY A 226 26.47 -3.90 5.90
C GLY A 226 26.62 -5.36 6.36
N LEU A 227 25.69 -5.85 7.19
CA LEU A 227 25.65 -7.25 7.58
C LEU A 227 25.35 -8.14 6.38
N SER A 228 26.18 -9.17 6.21
CA SER A 228 25.96 -10.28 5.29
C SER A 228 25.98 -11.59 6.07
N MET A 229 25.35 -12.62 5.51
CA MET A 229 25.39 -13.97 6.04
C MET A 229 25.88 -14.89 4.93
N VAL A 230 26.89 -15.69 5.25
CA VAL A 230 27.44 -16.73 4.38
C VAL A 230 27.57 -18.00 5.21
N VAL A 231 27.46 -19.15 4.56
CA VAL A 231 27.78 -20.44 5.17
C VAL A 231 29.05 -20.92 4.49
N LEU A 232 30.11 -21.13 5.25
CA LEU A 232 31.41 -21.52 4.71
C LEU A 232 31.64 -23.01 4.93
N ASN A 233 32.25 -23.69 3.95
CA ASN A 233 32.82 -25.01 4.18
C ASN A 233 34.17 -24.92 4.91
N GLU A 234 34.78 -26.08 5.20
CA GLU A 234 36.10 -26.19 5.83
C GLU A 234 37.23 -25.45 5.11
N ASN A 235 37.08 -25.20 3.81
CA ASN A 235 38.05 -24.47 2.98
C ASN A 235 37.73 -22.97 2.87
N GLY A 236 36.76 -22.45 3.65
CA GLY A 236 36.35 -21.05 3.63
C GLY A 236 35.54 -20.66 2.39
N ILE A 237 35.02 -21.62 1.62
CA ILE A 237 34.22 -21.38 0.41
C ILE A 237 32.75 -21.22 0.81
N ASN A 238 32.10 -20.18 0.31
CA ASN A 238 30.67 -19.98 0.52
C ASN A 238 29.85 -21.07 -0.19
N ILE A 239 29.08 -21.81 0.58
CA ILE A 239 28.24 -22.92 0.13
C ILE A 239 26.77 -22.66 0.50
N ALA A 240 25.87 -23.27 -0.27
CA ALA A 240 24.43 -23.21 -0.01
C ALA A 240 23.76 -24.60 -0.03
N ILE A 241 24.56 -25.65 -0.24
CA ILE A 241 24.18 -27.06 -0.23
C ILE A 241 25.04 -27.71 0.86
N LEU A 242 24.39 -28.46 1.76
CA LEU A 242 25.02 -29.13 2.89
C LEU A 242 24.71 -30.63 2.79
N ASP A 243 25.69 -31.47 3.14
CA ASP A 243 25.46 -32.90 3.27
C ASP A 243 24.70 -33.18 4.56
N ALA A 244 23.68 -34.03 4.49
CA ALA A 244 22.87 -34.35 5.66
C ALA A 244 23.74 -35.01 6.74
N GLY A 245 23.82 -34.41 7.92
CA GLY A 245 24.59 -34.93 9.06
C GLY A 245 26.07 -34.56 9.07
N SER A 246 26.57 -33.76 8.12
CA SER A 246 27.91 -33.15 8.24
C SER A 246 27.88 -32.06 9.31
N THR A 247 28.73 -32.19 10.34
CA THR A 247 28.95 -31.16 11.38
C THR A 247 30.05 -30.19 10.98
#